data_AF-A0A1N6JDT4-F1
#
_entry.id   AF-A0A1N6JDT4-F1
#
_cell.length_a   1.000
_cell.length_b   1.000
_cell.length_c   1.000
_cell.angle_alpha   90.00
_cell.angle_beta   90.00
_cell.angle_gamma   90.00
#
_symmetry.space_group_name_H-M   'P 1'
#
loop_
_entity.id
_entity.type
_entity.pdbx_description
1 polymer ?
#
loop_
_entity_poly.entity_id
_entity_poly.type
_entity_poly.pdbx_seq_one_letter_code
_entity_poly.pdbx_strand_id
1 'polypeptide(L)'
;MRLFIPLLFAFATVLSLTGSAWADGWRVERVSPPARYTTDARSWNQVEPGMTLPNGSWIHTGRSGRLMLRRDQEIIQVKPNTVASIIERRGRDGLKTEIKQKFGRMLLDVETRPTKHTTVLTPYLAAVVKGTRFAIDVSRRGAAVSVERGVVETTDTGRGQRVDLRAGQAAEVPAQGRGSMSVMGRGRKAQVVDVPAVASRVGRAKGTEAPAGSSARGKGNGNGNGANAAGKAGGGNAKGNGNAGGNGKGNAGGNGNGNAGGNGNGNAGGNGNGNAGGNGNGNAGGNGNGNAGGNGKGGHPR
;
A
#
# COMPACT_ATOMS: atom_id res chain seq x y z
N MET A 1 -49.49 59.00 -42.75
CA MET A 1 -48.08 58.54 -42.79
C MET A 1 -47.74 57.95 -41.43
N ARG A 2 -47.29 56.68 -41.40
CA ARG A 2 -47.00 55.92 -40.17
C ARG A 2 -45.51 56.07 -39.85
N LEU A 3 -45.15 56.49 -38.63
CA LEU A 3 -43.77 56.40 -38.13
C LEU A 3 -43.68 55.24 -37.14
N PHE A 4 -42.89 54.23 -37.51
CA PHE A 4 -42.53 53.07 -36.69
C PHE A 4 -41.33 53.42 -35.80
N ILE A 5 -41.44 53.15 -34.50
CA ILE A 5 -40.31 53.18 -33.55
C ILE A 5 -39.89 51.72 -33.31
N PRO A 6 -38.66 51.30 -33.66
CA PRO A 6 -38.18 49.99 -33.27
C PRO A 6 -37.57 50.05 -31.86
N LEU A 7 -38.19 49.31 -30.95
CA LEU A 7 -37.68 49.03 -29.61
C LEU A 7 -36.58 47.96 -29.72
N LEU A 8 -35.32 48.34 -29.55
CA LEU A 8 -34.18 47.42 -29.59
C LEU A 8 -34.00 46.77 -28.20
N PHE A 9 -34.44 45.53 -28.06
CA PHE A 9 -34.17 44.70 -26.88
C PHE A 9 -32.72 44.18 -26.95
N ALA A 10 -31.80 44.81 -26.21
CA ALA A 10 -30.44 44.32 -26.03
C ALA A 10 -30.41 43.24 -24.93
N PHE A 11 -30.42 41.97 -25.33
CA PHE A 11 -30.23 40.83 -24.45
C PHE A 11 -28.73 40.65 -24.17
N ALA A 12 -28.25 41.21 -23.05
CA ALA A 12 -26.88 41.04 -22.59
C ALA A 12 -26.71 39.66 -21.94
N THR A 13 -26.32 38.64 -22.72
CA THR A 13 -25.82 37.36 -22.20
C THR A 13 -24.50 37.59 -21.47
N VAL A 14 -24.56 37.62 -20.14
CA VAL A 14 -23.39 37.56 -19.26
C VAL A 14 -22.82 36.14 -19.37
N LEU A 15 -21.78 35.98 -20.17
CA LEU A 15 -20.98 34.76 -20.23
C LEU A 15 -20.11 34.70 -18.96
N SER A 16 -20.62 34.05 -17.92
CA SER A 16 -19.85 33.76 -16.71
C SER A 16 -18.68 32.85 -17.07
N LEU A 17 -17.51 33.43 -17.33
CA LEU A 17 -16.23 32.74 -17.30
C LEU A 17 -16.01 32.26 -15.87
N THR A 18 -16.47 31.05 -15.56
CA THR A 18 -16.06 30.33 -14.36
C THR A 18 -14.58 30.04 -14.50
N GLY A 19 -13.75 30.93 -13.95
CA GLY A 19 -12.34 30.67 -13.76
C GLY A 19 -12.20 29.34 -13.04
N SER A 20 -11.57 28.37 -13.69
CA SER A 20 -11.22 27.11 -13.03
C SER A 20 -10.27 27.47 -11.89
N ALA A 21 -10.75 27.33 -10.66
CA ALA A 21 -9.88 27.34 -9.50
C ALA A 21 -8.86 26.21 -9.71
N TRP A 22 -7.61 26.58 -9.93
CA TRP A 22 -6.50 25.64 -10.06
C TRP A 22 -6.47 24.87 -8.75
N ALA A 23 -6.72 23.57 -8.81
CA ALA A 23 -6.67 22.73 -7.62
C ALA A 23 -5.21 22.73 -7.14
N ASP A 24 -4.94 23.44 -6.05
CA ASP A 24 -3.68 23.37 -5.35
C ASP A 24 -3.52 21.95 -4.78
N GLY A 25 -2.76 21.11 -5.49
CA GLY A 25 -2.34 19.80 -5.04
C GLY A 25 -2.72 18.62 -5.94
N TRP A 26 -2.44 17.41 -5.47
CA TRP A 26 -2.67 16.18 -6.23
C TRP A 26 -4.13 15.76 -6.20
N ARG A 27 -4.82 15.93 -7.34
CA ARG A 27 -6.21 15.51 -7.51
C ARG A 27 -6.29 14.07 -7.96
N VAL A 28 -7.24 13.33 -7.39
CA VAL A 28 -7.58 11.97 -7.82
C VAL A 28 -8.35 12.04 -9.12
N GLU A 29 -7.72 11.72 -10.23
CA GLU A 29 -8.37 11.67 -11.53
C GLU A 29 -9.18 10.37 -11.69
N ARG A 30 -8.60 9.24 -11.29
CA ARG A 30 -9.26 7.92 -11.33
C ARG A 30 -8.82 7.08 -10.16
N VAL A 31 -9.75 6.26 -9.65
CA VAL A 31 -9.46 5.26 -8.63
C VAL A 31 -10.15 3.94 -8.97
N SER A 32 -9.42 2.85 -8.79
CA SER A 32 -9.96 1.49 -8.76
C SER A 32 -9.75 0.96 -7.34
N PRO A 33 -10.82 0.72 -6.55
CA PRO A 33 -10.68 0.23 -5.18
C PRO A 33 -10.01 -1.15 -5.08
N PRO A 34 -9.41 -1.49 -3.92
CA PRO A 34 -9.33 -0.66 -2.71
C PRO A 34 -8.23 0.40 -2.82
N ALA A 35 -8.51 1.64 -2.45
CA ALA A 35 -7.49 2.66 -2.24
C ALA A 35 -7.86 3.49 -1.03
N ARG A 36 -6.93 3.65 -0.09
CA ARG A 36 -7.13 4.39 1.15
C ARG A 36 -6.00 5.37 1.39
N TYR A 37 -6.27 6.44 2.13
CA TYR A 37 -5.26 7.40 2.56
C TYR A 37 -5.34 7.68 4.07
N THR A 38 -4.27 8.19 4.65
CA THR A 38 -4.18 8.59 6.07
C THR A 38 -3.23 9.76 6.25
N THR A 39 -3.51 10.64 7.21
CA THR A 39 -2.62 11.75 7.62
C THR A 39 -1.98 11.52 8.99
N ASP A 40 -2.53 10.60 9.79
CA ASP A 40 -2.12 10.30 11.17
C ASP A 40 -1.55 8.88 11.34
N ALA A 41 -1.49 8.11 10.24
CA ALA A 41 -1.12 6.69 10.19
C ALA A 41 -2.03 5.73 10.99
N ARG A 42 -3.14 6.23 11.55
CA ARG A 42 -4.08 5.47 12.38
C ARG A 42 -5.42 5.32 11.68
N SER A 43 -5.94 6.42 11.15
CA SER A 43 -7.26 6.53 10.54
C SER A 43 -7.11 6.50 9.02
N TRP A 44 -7.59 5.42 8.40
CA TRP A 44 -7.52 5.22 6.95
C TRP A 44 -8.87 5.48 6.30
N ASN A 45 -8.93 6.53 5.50
CA ASN A 45 -10.11 6.97 4.77
C ASN A 45 -10.08 6.43 3.34
N GLN A 46 -11.25 6.25 2.72
CA GLN A 46 -11.29 5.82 1.33
C GLN A 46 -10.83 6.95 0.40
N VAL A 47 -10.10 6.59 -0.66
CA VAL A 47 -9.81 7.52 -1.77
C VAL A 47 -10.97 7.48 -2.75
N GLU A 48 -11.43 8.66 -3.18
CA GLU A 48 -12.56 8.85 -4.08
C GLU A 48 -12.15 9.63 -5.34
N PRO A 49 -12.81 9.43 -6.50
CA PRO A 49 -12.57 10.27 -7.67
C PRO A 49 -12.86 11.75 -7.38
N GLY A 50 -12.04 12.64 -7.92
CA GLY A 50 -12.25 14.08 -7.88
C GLY A 50 -11.74 14.78 -6.61
N MET A 51 -11.47 14.06 -5.52
CA MET A 51 -10.90 14.65 -4.30
C MET A 51 -9.45 15.09 -4.53
N THR A 52 -9.01 16.09 -3.77
CA THR A 52 -7.57 16.39 -3.63
C THR A 52 -7.04 15.65 -2.41
N LEU A 53 -5.94 14.91 -2.59
CA LEU A 53 -5.30 14.23 -1.46
C LEU A 53 -4.66 15.25 -0.53
N PRO A 54 -4.83 15.14 0.80
CA PRO A 54 -4.11 15.99 1.74
C PRO A 54 -2.60 15.86 1.53
N ASN A 55 -1.90 16.99 1.49
CA ASN A 55 -0.45 17.03 1.28
C ASN A 55 0.27 16.15 2.32
N GLY A 56 1.16 15.28 1.85
CA GLY A 56 1.91 14.36 2.70
C GLY A 56 1.14 13.16 3.25
N SER A 57 -0.16 13.01 2.92
CA SER A 57 -0.91 11.81 3.29
C SER A 57 -0.29 10.54 2.71
N TRP A 58 -0.33 9.46 3.47
CA TRP A 58 0.07 8.13 3.01
C TRP A 58 -1.09 7.47 2.29
N ILE A 59 -0.80 6.86 1.15
CA ILE A 59 -1.72 6.16 0.26
C ILE A 59 -1.41 4.65 0.35
N HIS A 60 -2.45 3.81 0.33
CA HIS A 60 -2.33 2.37 0.20
C HIS A 60 -3.38 1.81 -0.77
N THR A 61 -2.93 1.11 -1.83
CA THR A 61 -3.78 0.59 -2.92
C THR A 61 -4.16 -0.89 -2.79
N GLY A 62 -3.76 -1.59 -1.72
CA GLY A 62 -4.13 -3.00 -1.51
C GLY A 62 -3.80 -3.92 -2.69
N ARG A 63 -4.38 -5.12 -2.76
CA ARG A 63 -3.94 -6.15 -3.72
C ARG A 63 -4.26 -5.88 -5.18
N SER A 64 -5.35 -5.19 -5.46
CA SER A 64 -5.88 -4.94 -6.81
C SER A 64 -6.05 -3.46 -7.13
N GLY A 65 -5.99 -2.59 -6.12
CA GLY A 65 -6.37 -1.20 -6.27
C GLY A 65 -5.36 -0.40 -7.08
N ARG A 66 -5.84 0.68 -7.68
CA ARG A 66 -5.06 1.57 -8.54
C ARG A 66 -5.53 3.00 -8.32
N LEU A 67 -4.61 3.93 -8.47
CA LEU A 67 -4.89 5.34 -8.34
C LEU A 67 -4.16 6.10 -9.45
N MET A 68 -4.84 7.02 -10.10
CA MET A 68 -4.26 7.99 -11.02
C MET A 68 -4.45 9.37 -10.43
N LEU A 69 -3.33 10.01 -10.10
CA LEU A 69 -3.27 11.36 -9.58
C LEU A 69 -2.80 12.29 -10.69
N ARG A 70 -3.39 13.49 -10.73
CA ARG A 70 -3.01 14.53 -11.68
C ARG A 70 -2.85 15.86 -10.95
N ARG A 71 -1.81 16.60 -11.33
CA ARG A 71 -1.60 18.01 -11.02
C ARG A 71 -1.01 18.67 -12.25
N ASP A 72 -1.70 19.64 -12.83
CA ASP A 72 -1.33 20.25 -14.12
C ASP A 72 -1.07 19.19 -15.21
N GLN A 73 0.15 19.18 -15.78
CA GLN A 73 0.61 18.20 -16.76
C GLN A 73 1.28 16.96 -16.12
N GLU A 74 1.43 16.93 -14.79
CA GLU A 74 2.06 15.82 -14.08
C GLU A 74 1.04 14.73 -13.73
N ILE A 75 1.46 13.48 -13.94
CA ILE A 75 0.62 12.30 -13.69
C ILE A 75 1.39 11.31 -12.84
N ILE A 76 0.76 10.80 -11.79
CA ILE A 76 1.26 9.70 -10.98
C ILE A 76 0.25 8.56 -11.01
N GLN A 77 0.66 7.41 -11.54
CA GLN A 77 -0.10 6.17 -11.42
C GLN A 77 0.47 5.33 -10.28
N VAL A 78 -0.34 5.11 -9.26
CA VAL A 78 -0.04 4.22 -8.14
C VAL A 78 -0.64 2.84 -8.45
N LYS A 79 0.21 1.84 -8.61
CA LYS A 79 -0.19 0.47 -9.00
C LYS A 79 -0.63 -0.32 -7.76
N PRO A 80 -1.14 -1.56 -7.92
CA PRO A 80 -1.50 -2.39 -6.78
C PRO A 80 -0.32 -2.64 -5.84
N ASN A 81 -0.65 -2.90 -4.58
CA ASN A 81 0.25 -3.15 -3.46
C ASN A 81 1.26 -2.04 -3.24
N THR A 82 0.84 -0.78 -3.38
CA THR A 82 1.75 0.36 -3.23
C THR A 82 1.44 1.12 -1.96
N VAL A 83 2.50 1.50 -1.24
CA VAL A 83 2.46 2.39 -0.06
C VAL A 83 3.37 3.58 -0.35
N ALA A 84 2.79 4.76 -0.48
CA ALA A 84 3.54 5.97 -0.80
C ALA A 84 2.91 7.22 -0.17
N SER A 85 3.70 8.27 0.00
CA SER A 85 3.26 9.61 0.39
C SER A 85 3.83 10.60 -0.61
N ILE A 86 3.05 11.63 -0.95
CA ILE A 86 3.43 12.68 -1.90
C ILE A 86 3.37 14.01 -1.17
N ILE A 87 4.51 14.69 -1.12
CA ILE A 87 4.72 15.91 -0.34
C ILE A 87 5.06 17.03 -1.30
N GLU A 88 4.32 18.12 -1.19
CA GLU A 88 4.53 19.35 -1.92
C GLU A 88 5.17 20.39 -0.99
N ARG A 89 6.23 21.02 -1.47
CA ARG A 89 6.88 22.15 -0.78
C ARG A 89 7.04 23.29 -1.77
N ARG A 90 6.45 24.45 -1.47
CA ARG A 90 6.74 25.70 -2.18
C ARG A 90 8.00 26.32 -1.60
N GLY A 91 8.94 26.69 -2.48
CA GLY A 91 10.13 27.45 -2.12
C GLY A 91 10.41 28.52 -3.17
N ARG A 92 11.57 29.18 -3.06
CA ARG A 92 11.99 30.23 -4.01
C ARG A 92 12.11 29.72 -5.45
N ASP A 93 12.54 28.46 -5.63
CA ASP A 93 12.72 27.84 -6.95
C ASP A 93 11.44 27.17 -7.48
N GLY A 94 10.28 27.60 -6.99
CA GLY A 94 8.97 27.06 -7.35
C GLY A 94 8.54 25.85 -6.52
N LEU A 95 7.51 25.17 -7.02
CA LEU A 95 6.92 23.99 -6.38
C LEU A 95 7.84 22.77 -6.55
N LYS A 96 8.17 22.11 -5.44
CA LYS A 96 8.92 20.85 -5.39
C LYS A 96 8.02 19.71 -4.92
N THR A 97 8.21 18.53 -5.49
CA THR A 97 7.49 17.30 -5.15
C THR A 97 8.47 16.27 -4.58
N GLU A 98 8.23 15.84 -3.34
CA GLU A 98 8.96 14.75 -2.70
C GLU A 98 8.01 13.56 -2.51
N ILE A 99 8.35 12.42 -3.09
CA ILE A 99 7.57 11.19 -3.00
C ILE A 99 8.33 10.23 -2.11
N LYS A 100 7.69 9.74 -1.04
CA LYS A 100 8.23 8.69 -0.18
C LYS A 100 7.51 7.39 -0.49
N GLN A 101 8.19 6.41 -1.06
CA GLN A 101 7.60 5.11 -1.42
C GLN A 101 8.24 4.01 -0.60
N LYS A 102 7.42 3.28 0.17
CA LYS A 102 7.89 2.15 0.99
C LYS A 102 7.86 0.82 0.24
N PHE A 103 6.89 0.64 -0.65
CA PHE A 103 6.62 -0.64 -1.30
C PHE A 103 5.73 -0.42 -2.55
N GLY A 104 5.75 -1.38 -3.47
CA GLY A 104 4.90 -1.43 -4.66
C GLY A 104 5.49 -0.69 -5.86
N ARG A 105 4.64 -0.30 -6.80
CA ARG A 105 5.07 0.29 -8.08
C ARG A 105 4.34 1.59 -8.39
N MET A 106 5.09 2.59 -8.84
CA MET A 106 4.57 3.85 -9.34
C MET A 106 5.08 4.11 -10.75
N LEU A 107 4.23 4.70 -11.59
CA LEU A 107 4.63 5.26 -12.89
C LEU A 107 4.41 6.77 -12.81
N LEU A 108 5.43 7.54 -13.14
CA LEU A 108 5.43 8.99 -13.02
C LEU A 108 5.67 9.59 -14.40
N ASP A 109 4.82 10.53 -14.79
CA ASP A 109 5.09 11.46 -15.88
C ASP A 109 5.27 12.85 -15.27
N VAL A 110 6.52 13.31 -15.27
CA VAL A 110 6.95 14.55 -14.63
C VAL A 110 7.20 15.58 -15.71
N GLU A 111 6.56 16.73 -15.57
CA GLU A 111 6.73 17.90 -16.43
C GLU A 111 8.21 18.30 -16.50
N THR A 112 8.64 18.80 -17.67
CA THR A 112 9.99 19.30 -17.85
C THR A 112 10.12 20.72 -17.30
N ARG A 113 11.06 20.95 -16.39
CA ARG A 113 11.40 22.28 -15.84
C ARG A 113 12.91 22.53 -15.88
N PRO A 114 13.37 23.80 -15.83
CA PRO A 114 14.80 24.12 -15.85
C PRO A 114 15.59 23.47 -14.70
N THR A 115 14.99 23.40 -13.50
CA THR A 115 15.61 22.81 -12.31
C THR A 115 14.96 21.48 -11.92
N LYS A 116 15.72 20.60 -11.26
CA LYS A 116 15.19 19.38 -10.63
C LYS A 116 14.09 19.75 -9.65
N HIS A 117 12.94 19.10 -9.76
CA HIS A 117 11.76 19.49 -8.99
C HIS A 117 10.96 18.32 -8.42
N THR A 118 11.27 17.09 -8.84
CA THR A 118 10.69 15.89 -8.26
C THR A 118 11.79 14.97 -7.74
N THR A 119 11.63 14.52 -6.50
CA THR A 119 12.49 13.56 -5.83
C THR A 119 11.65 12.39 -5.34
N VAL A 120 12.05 11.17 -5.68
CA VAL A 120 11.47 9.95 -5.12
C VAL A 120 12.46 9.31 -4.16
N LEU A 121 12.02 9.07 -2.93
CA LEU A 121 12.79 8.45 -1.87
C LEU A 121 12.19 7.09 -1.55
N THR A 122 13.05 6.08 -1.50
CA THR A 122 12.71 4.71 -1.10
C THR A 122 13.66 4.25 -0.01
N PRO A 123 13.42 3.10 0.65
CA PRO A 123 14.39 2.53 1.59
C PRO A 123 15.75 2.16 0.99
N TYR A 124 15.88 2.16 -0.35
CA TYR A 124 17.06 1.63 -1.06
C TYR A 124 17.75 2.70 -1.90
N LEU A 125 16.96 3.49 -2.63
CA LEU A 125 17.45 4.50 -3.55
C LEU A 125 16.70 5.83 -3.45
N ALA A 126 17.36 6.89 -3.92
CA ALA A 126 16.77 8.18 -4.24
C ALA A 126 16.82 8.39 -5.76
N ALA A 127 15.74 8.88 -6.35
CA ALA A 127 15.65 9.26 -7.76
C ALA A 127 15.31 10.74 -7.87
N VAL A 128 16.12 11.52 -8.60
CA VAL A 128 15.92 12.96 -8.76
C VAL A 128 15.75 13.30 -10.23
N VAL A 129 14.68 14.05 -10.54
CA VAL A 129 14.28 14.30 -11.92
C VAL A 129 13.85 15.75 -12.16
N LYS A 130 13.93 16.17 -13.42
CA LYS A 130 13.46 17.49 -13.87
C LYS A 130 12.48 17.44 -15.05
N GLY A 131 12.14 16.26 -15.56
CA GLY A 131 11.35 16.09 -16.78
C GLY A 131 11.49 14.67 -17.35
N THR A 132 10.68 13.75 -16.86
CA THR A 132 10.90 12.31 -17.07
C THR A 132 9.60 11.53 -17.05
N ARG A 133 9.53 10.49 -17.87
CA ARG A 133 8.56 9.41 -17.72
C ARG A 133 9.29 8.15 -17.28
N PHE A 134 8.99 7.65 -16.09
CA PHE A 134 9.71 6.54 -15.50
C PHE A 134 8.82 5.72 -14.57
N ALA A 135 9.23 4.48 -14.32
CA ALA A 135 8.63 3.63 -13.31
C ALA A 135 9.62 3.39 -12.18
N ILE A 136 9.09 3.26 -10.97
CA ILE A 136 9.84 2.83 -9.80
C ILE A 136 9.11 1.69 -9.11
N ASP A 137 9.83 0.61 -8.87
CA ASP A 137 9.35 -0.60 -8.21
C ASP A 137 10.14 -0.80 -6.91
N VAL A 138 9.45 -1.03 -5.81
CA VAL A 138 10.04 -1.21 -4.49
C VAL A 138 9.50 -2.48 -3.87
N SER A 139 10.39 -3.40 -3.55
CA SER A 139 10.07 -4.65 -2.88
C SER A 139 10.98 -4.85 -1.67
N ARG A 140 10.78 -5.96 -0.94
CA ARG A 140 11.71 -6.32 0.14
C ARG A 140 13.13 -6.62 -0.38
N ARG A 141 13.26 -7.00 -1.65
CA ARG A 141 14.53 -7.39 -2.28
C ARG A 141 15.39 -6.18 -2.67
N GLY A 142 14.79 -5.01 -2.85
CA GLY A 142 15.45 -3.81 -3.34
C GLY A 142 14.47 -2.86 -4.02
N ALA A 143 15.00 -1.93 -4.80
CA ALA A 143 14.23 -1.07 -5.67
C ALA A 143 14.79 -1.08 -7.09
N ALA A 144 13.94 -0.86 -8.09
CA ALA A 144 14.31 -0.72 -9.47
C ALA A 144 13.70 0.55 -10.08
N VAL A 145 14.46 1.23 -10.93
CA VAL A 145 14.02 2.39 -11.70
C VAL A 145 14.16 2.06 -13.18
N SER A 146 13.12 2.30 -13.98
CA SER A 146 13.19 2.17 -15.44
C SER A 146 12.69 3.43 -16.12
N VAL A 147 13.44 3.90 -17.11
CA VAL A 147 13.23 5.20 -17.75
C VAL A 147 12.66 5.01 -19.14
N GLU A 148 11.48 5.56 -19.39
CA GLU A 148 10.86 5.59 -20.71
C GLU A 148 11.29 6.84 -21.48
N ARG A 149 11.32 8.00 -20.79
CA ARG A 149 11.68 9.31 -21.38
C ARG A 149 12.48 10.14 -20.38
N GLY A 150 13.45 10.89 -20.89
CA GLY A 150 14.27 11.82 -20.10
C GLY A 150 15.47 11.15 -19.43
N VAL A 151 15.93 11.75 -18.33
CA VAL A 151 17.08 11.27 -17.54
C VAL A 151 16.71 11.23 -16.06
N VAL A 152 16.98 10.10 -15.40
CA VAL A 152 16.77 9.92 -13.96
C VAL A 152 18.11 9.73 -13.27
N GLU A 153 18.50 10.69 -12.44
CA GLU A 153 19.62 10.51 -11.51
C GLU A 153 19.17 9.57 -10.40
N THR A 154 19.82 8.42 -10.28
CA THR A 154 19.48 7.37 -9.31
C THR A 154 20.67 7.12 -8.40
N THR A 155 20.44 7.18 -7.09
CA THR A 155 21.48 6.97 -6.07
C THR A 155 21.07 5.83 -5.14
N ASP A 156 21.90 4.80 -5.00
CA ASP A 156 21.84 3.82 -3.90
C ASP A 156 22.22 4.54 -2.60
N THR A 157 21.22 4.81 -1.77
CA THR A 157 21.36 5.53 -0.51
C THR A 157 22.17 4.77 0.54
N GLY A 158 22.21 3.43 0.45
CA GLY A 158 22.89 2.58 1.41
C GLY A 158 24.36 2.40 1.13
N ARG A 159 24.80 2.54 -0.13
CA ARG A 159 26.17 2.30 -0.57
C ARG A 159 26.86 3.52 -1.18
N GLY A 160 26.11 4.56 -1.53
CA GLY A 160 26.68 5.73 -2.18
C GLY A 160 27.05 5.47 -3.65
N GLN A 161 26.26 4.68 -4.37
CA GLN A 161 26.46 4.48 -5.81
C GLN A 161 25.47 5.33 -6.59
N ARG A 162 25.90 6.08 -7.61
CA ARG A 162 25.04 6.94 -8.42
C ARG A 162 25.15 6.61 -9.90
N VAL A 163 24.03 6.72 -10.61
CA VAL A 163 23.96 6.59 -12.07
C VAL A 163 22.92 7.52 -12.66
N ASP A 164 23.20 8.08 -13.84
CA ASP A 164 22.23 8.83 -14.64
C ASP A 164 21.62 7.93 -15.72
N LEU A 165 20.41 7.44 -15.45
CA LEU A 165 19.69 6.55 -16.37
C LEU A 165 19.04 7.34 -17.50
N ARG A 166 19.28 6.90 -18.73
CA ARG A 166 18.65 7.46 -19.94
C ARG A 166 17.46 6.64 -20.38
N ALA A 167 16.66 7.19 -21.29
CA ALA A 167 15.55 6.47 -21.92
C ALA A 167 15.95 5.08 -22.43
N GLY A 168 15.15 4.07 -22.10
CA GLY A 168 15.40 2.67 -22.42
C GLY A 168 16.33 1.93 -21.45
N GLN A 169 16.84 2.61 -20.42
CA GLN A 169 17.68 2.00 -19.37
C GLN A 169 16.90 1.78 -18.06
N ALA A 170 17.45 0.89 -17.25
CA ALA A 170 17.00 0.63 -15.90
C ALA A 170 18.18 0.41 -14.96
N ALA A 171 17.99 0.71 -13.68
CA ALA A 171 18.89 0.25 -12.62
C ALA A 171 18.12 -0.56 -11.58
N GLU A 172 18.80 -1.57 -11.04
CA GLU A 172 18.35 -2.31 -9.86
C GLU A 172 19.31 -2.03 -8.70
N VAL A 173 18.75 -1.65 -7.56
CA VAL A 173 19.45 -1.41 -6.30
C VAL A 173 18.98 -2.47 -5.30
N PRO A 174 19.77 -3.52 -5.06
CA PRO A 174 19.40 -4.57 -4.13
C PRO A 174 19.48 -4.06 -2.69
N ALA A 175 18.68 -4.68 -1.81
CA ALA A 175 18.75 -4.45 -0.37
C ALA A 175 20.20 -4.61 0.14
N GLN A 176 20.54 -3.92 1.23
CA GLN A 176 21.84 -4.06 1.87
C GLN A 176 22.19 -5.54 2.12
N GLY A 177 23.44 -5.90 1.83
CA GLY A 177 23.96 -7.28 1.91
C GLY A 177 23.67 -8.19 0.71
N ARG A 178 23.06 -7.67 -0.38
CA ARG A 178 22.65 -8.49 -1.55
C ARG A 178 23.31 -8.10 -2.88
N GLY A 179 24.53 -7.55 -2.85
CA GLY A 179 25.26 -7.08 -4.04
C GLY A 179 25.28 -5.56 -4.18
N SER A 180 25.61 -5.05 -5.37
CA SER A 180 25.72 -3.62 -5.71
C SER A 180 24.64 -3.19 -6.71
N MET A 181 24.55 -1.89 -6.98
CA MET A 181 23.72 -1.36 -8.06
C MET A 181 24.13 -1.96 -9.41
N SER A 182 23.14 -2.36 -10.22
CA SER A 182 23.38 -2.83 -11.58
C SER A 182 22.56 -2.03 -12.60
N VAL A 183 23.09 -1.90 -13.82
CA VAL A 183 22.47 -1.14 -14.92
C VAL A 183 22.18 -2.07 -16.09
N MET A 184 20.96 -1.97 -16.61
CA MET A 184 20.40 -2.81 -17.68
C MET A 184 19.70 -1.95 -18.73
N GLY A 185 19.32 -2.58 -19.84
CA GLY A 185 18.54 -1.94 -20.91
C GLY A 185 19.34 -1.65 -22.17
N ARG A 186 18.77 -0.82 -23.05
CA ARG A 186 19.29 -0.57 -24.40
C ARG A 186 20.48 0.38 -24.40
N GLY A 187 21.30 0.28 -25.45
CA GLY A 187 22.42 1.18 -25.70
C GLY A 187 23.59 0.98 -24.72
N ARG A 188 24.55 1.92 -24.77
CA ARG A 188 25.70 1.93 -23.86
C ARG A 188 25.21 2.17 -22.42
N LYS A 189 25.49 1.22 -21.53
CA LYS A 189 25.10 1.29 -20.12
C LYS A 189 25.71 2.53 -19.47
N ALA A 190 24.87 3.26 -18.73
CA ALA A 190 25.33 4.39 -17.93
C ALA A 190 26.34 3.92 -16.88
N GLN A 191 27.37 4.73 -16.64
CA GLN A 191 28.41 4.39 -15.67
C GLN A 191 27.93 4.67 -14.26
N VAL A 192 28.17 3.71 -13.37
CA VAL A 192 27.96 3.86 -11.94
C VAL A 192 29.20 4.54 -11.37
N VAL A 193 28.99 5.60 -10.59
CA VAL A 193 30.04 6.35 -9.90
C VAL A 193 29.80 6.31 -8.39
N ASP A 194 30.86 6.32 -7.61
CA ASP A 194 30.76 6.39 -6.16
C ASP A 194 30.57 7.84 -5.70
N VAL A 195 29.71 8.03 -4.70
CA VAL A 195 29.34 9.28 -4.05
C VAL A 195 29.20 9.03 -2.54
N PRO A 196 29.30 10.06 -1.68
CA PRO A 196 29.05 9.86 -0.25
C PRO A 196 27.68 9.22 0.01
N ALA A 197 27.66 8.13 0.79
CA ALA A 197 26.42 7.45 1.15
C ALA A 197 25.58 8.35 2.07
N VAL A 198 24.29 8.47 1.77
CA VAL A 198 23.34 9.24 2.57
C VAL A 198 22.20 8.31 2.98
N ALA A 199 22.09 8.03 4.27
CA ALA A 199 21.07 7.12 4.79
C ALA A 199 19.64 7.58 4.39
N SER A 200 18.86 6.68 3.81
CA SER A 200 17.47 6.96 3.50
C SER A 200 16.64 7.13 4.77
N ARG A 201 15.81 8.18 4.81
CA ARG A 201 14.86 8.43 5.91
C ARG A 201 13.52 7.72 5.71
N VAL A 202 13.37 6.89 4.68
CA VAL A 202 12.15 6.11 4.41
C VAL A 202 12.31 4.71 4.98
N GLY A 203 11.51 4.39 6.01
CA GLY A 203 11.53 3.06 6.64
C GLY A 203 11.07 1.95 5.69
N ARG A 204 11.69 0.76 5.79
CA ARG A 204 11.31 -0.41 5.00
C ARG A 204 9.94 -0.92 5.41
N ALA A 205 9.08 -1.24 4.44
CA ALA A 205 7.80 -1.90 4.73
C ALA A 205 8.05 -3.26 5.41
N LYS A 206 7.58 -3.41 6.66
CA LYS A 206 7.33 -4.73 7.24
C LYS A 206 6.07 -5.24 6.53
N GLY A 207 6.25 -6.11 5.54
CA GLY A 207 5.18 -6.44 4.61
C GLY A 207 3.89 -6.88 5.29
N THR A 208 2.79 -6.62 4.57
CA THR A 208 1.40 -6.47 5.04
C THR A 208 1.17 -5.26 5.97
N GLU A 209 1.64 -4.07 5.60
CA GLU A 209 0.96 -2.82 5.99
C GLU A 209 -0.32 -2.65 5.15
N ALA A 210 -1.22 -3.64 5.24
CA ALA A 210 -2.62 -3.42 4.91
C ALA A 210 -3.29 -2.90 6.19
N PRO A 211 -4.02 -1.77 6.14
CA PRO A 211 -4.71 -1.32 7.34
C PRO A 211 -5.81 -2.33 7.68
N ALA A 212 -5.67 -2.94 8.86
CA ALA A 212 -6.75 -3.64 9.53
C ALA A 212 -7.93 -2.67 9.66
N GLY A 213 -9.01 -2.95 8.96
CA GLY A 213 -10.26 -2.23 9.08
C GLY A 213 -11.10 -2.81 10.21
N SER A 214 -11.71 -1.89 10.96
CA SER A 214 -12.86 -2.03 11.87
C SER A 214 -12.74 -2.89 13.13
N SER A 215 -12.49 -2.21 14.25
CA SER A 215 -13.26 -2.42 15.49
C SER A 215 -13.20 -1.13 16.31
N ALA A 216 -14.20 -0.27 16.12
CA ALA A 216 -14.51 0.76 17.10
C ALA A 216 -14.98 0.06 18.38
N ARG A 217 -14.18 0.16 19.45
CA ARG A 217 -14.69 0.00 20.82
C ARG A 217 -13.77 0.69 21.82
N GLY A 218 -14.30 1.76 22.42
CA GLY A 218 -14.13 2.12 23.83
C GLY A 218 -12.73 2.51 24.31
N LYS A 219 -12.60 3.77 24.72
CA LYS A 219 -11.51 4.35 25.53
C LYS A 219 -11.09 3.44 26.70
N GLY A 220 -9.78 3.35 26.91
CA GLY A 220 -9.16 2.88 28.14
C GLY A 220 -7.67 3.22 28.14
N ASN A 221 -7.30 4.24 28.90
CA ASN A 221 -5.94 4.72 29.12
C ASN A 221 -5.16 3.69 29.97
N GLY A 222 -3.89 3.40 29.66
CA GLY A 222 -3.07 2.53 30.50
C GLY A 222 -1.68 2.23 29.93
N ASN A 223 -0.68 2.89 30.49
CA ASN A 223 0.75 2.61 30.34
C ASN A 223 1.11 1.33 31.13
N GLY A 224 1.93 0.42 30.59
CA GLY A 224 2.41 -0.73 31.35
C GLY A 224 3.08 -1.84 30.54
N ASN A 225 4.33 -2.11 30.86
CA ASN A 225 5.18 -3.18 30.34
C ASN A 225 4.64 -4.61 30.61
N GLY A 226 4.95 -5.51 29.68
CA GLY A 226 5.20 -6.95 29.88
C GLY A 226 4.20 -7.77 30.69
N ALA A 227 3.34 -8.55 30.01
CA ALA A 227 2.83 -9.80 30.57
C ALA A 227 2.29 -10.74 29.47
N ASN A 228 2.70 -12.00 29.56
CA ASN A 228 2.06 -13.13 28.89
C ASN A 228 0.55 -13.11 29.14
N ALA A 229 -0.25 -12.87 28.10
CA ALA A 229 -1.71 -12.94 28.19
C ALA A 229 -2.20 -14.25 27.58
N ALA A 230 -2.49 -15.21 28.47
CA ALA A 230 -3.40 -16.30 28.19
C ALA A 230 -4.70 -15.71 27.63
N GLY A 231 -4.96 -15.96 26.34
CA GLY A 231 -6.13 -15.45 25.65
C GLY A 231 -7.41 -16.00 26.28
N LYS A 232 -8.19 -15.11 26.91
CA LYS A 232 -9.60 -15.36 27.24
C LYS A 232 -10.32 -15.78 25.95
N ALA A 233 -10.71 -17.04 25.87
CA ALA A 233 -11.61 -17.55 24.85
C ALA A 233 -12.98 -16.89 25.05
N GLY A 234 -13.28 -15.86 24.25
CA GLY A 234 -14.63 -15.36 24.09
C GLY A 234 -15.45 -16.44 23.38
N GLY A 235 -16.44 -17.01 24.08
CA GLY A 235 -17.43 -17.90 23.50
C GLY A 235 -18.29 -17.13 22.49
N GLY A 236 -17.87 -17.14 21.23
CA GLY A 236 -18.67 -16.67 20.10
C GLY A 236 -19.16 -17.86 19.30
N ASN A 237 -20.48 -18.06 19.25
CA ASN A 237 -21.12 -19.02 18.35
C ASN A 237 -20.89 -18.57 16.90
N ALA A 238 -19.81 -19.04 16.29
CA ALA A 238 -19.49 -18.76 14.90
C ALA A 238 -20.24 -19.75 13.99
N LYS A 239 -21.13 -19.25 13.14
CA LYS A 239 -21.73 -19.99 12.01
C LYS A 239 -20.78 -19.96 10.80
N GLY A 240 -19.59 -20.55 10.91
CA GLY A 240 -18.63 -20.56 9.80
C GLY A 240 -17.67 -21.75 9.84
N ASN A 241 -17.30 -22.25 8.66
CA ASN A 241 -16.21 -23.22 8.48
C ASN A 241 -14.89 -22.56 8.90
N GLY A 242 -14.38 -22.92 10.08
CA GLY A 242 -13.11 -22.45 10.61
C GLY A 242 -12.13 -23.60 10.81
N ASN A 243 -10.93 -23.47 10.24
CA ASN A 243 -9.79 -24.32 10.60
C ASN A 243 -9.06 -23.67 11.79
N ALA A 244 -9.13 -24.28 12.96
CA ALA A 244 -8.33 -23.85 14.10
C ALA A 244 -6.95 -24.52 13.99
N GLY A 245 -5.98 -23.80 13.42
CA GLY A 245 -4.58 -24.20 13.38
C GLY A 245 -3.77 -23.44 14.43
N GLY A 246 -3.40 -24.10 15.52
CA GLY A 246 -2.54 -23.51 16.55
C GLY A 246 -2.12 -24.51 17.62
N ASN A 247 -0.98 -24.26 18.28
CA ASN A 247 -0.42 -25.08 19.37
C ASN A 247 -1.19 -24.92 20.70
N GLY A 248 -2.51 -24.74 20.65
CA GLY A 248 -3.36 -24.52 21.82
C GLY A 248 -4.54 -25.49 21.88
N LYS A 249 -5.16 -25.60 23.06
CA LYS A 249 -6.42 -26.34 23.29
C LYS A 249 -7.57 -25.61 22.61
N GLY A 250 -7.73 -25.81 21.30
CA GLY A 250 -8.80 -25.20 20.51
C GLY A 250 -10.01 -26.13 20.41
N ASN A 251 -11.19 -25.63 20.77
CA ASN A 251 -12.46 -26.28 20.45
C ASN A 251 -13.03 -25.64 19.19
N ALA A 252 -13.30 -26.44 18.16
CA ALA A 252 -14.07 -25.99 17.01
C ALA A 252 -15.55 -26.24 17.33
N GLY A 253 -16.24 -25.20 17.79
CA GLY A 253 -17.68 -25.21 18.04
C GLY A 253 -18.43 -24.47 16.94
N GLY A 254 -19.33 -25.15 16.23
CA GLY A 254 -20.21 -24.53 15.23
C GLY A 254 -21.01 -25.56 14.40
N ASN A 255 -22.11 -25.14 13.76
CA ASN A 255 -22.93 -25.97 12.85
C ASN A 255 -22.28 -26.21 11.46
N GLY A 256 -20.94 -26.27 11.39
CA GLY A 256 -20.19 -26.42 10.14
C GLY A 256 -19.12 -27.51 10.21
N ASN A 257 -18.53 -27.84 9.05
CA ASN A 257 -17.43 -28.80 8.96
C ASN A 257 -16.14 -28.12 9.45
N GLY A 258 -15.76 -28.38 10.71
CA GLY A 258 -14.55 -27.86 11.32
C GLY A 258 -13.48 -28.94 11.50
N ASN A 259 -12.23 -28.60 11.19
CA ASN A 259 -11.07 -29.43 11.54
C ASN A 259 -10.32 -28.78 12.70
N ALA A 260 -10.17 -29.54 13.80
CA ALA A 260 -9.31 -29.16 14.91
C ALA A 260 -7.92 -29.76 14.68
N GLY A 261 -6.96 -28.92 14.31
CA GLY A 261 -5.58 -29.32 14.02
C GLY A 261 -4.59 -28.65 14.98
N GLY A 262 -3.94 -29.43 15.85
CA GLY A 262 -2.92 -28.91 16.76
C GLY A 262 -2.31 -29.95 17.70
N ASN A 263 -1.17 -29.62 18.32
CA ASN A 263 -0.45 -30.45 19.30
C ASN A 263 -1.11 -30.50 20.70
N GLY A 264 -2.43 -30.31 20.79
CA GLY A 264 -3.16 -30.24 22.06
C GLY A 264 -4.46 -31.06 22.03
N ASN A 265 -5.06 -31.27 23.22
CA ASN A 265 -6.38 -31.88 23.36
C ASN A 265 -7.44 -30.90 22.84
N GLY A 266 -7.87 -31.08 21.59
CA GLY A 266 -8.97 -30.32 20.99
C GLY A 266 -10.19 -31.20 20.79
N ASN A 267 -11.38 -30.65 21.03
CA ASN A 267 -12.65 -31.30 20.70
C ASN A 267 -13.24 -30.68 19.43
N ALA A 268 -13.65 -31.53 18.50
CA ALA A 268 -14.48 -31.13 17.37
C ALA A 268 -15.95 -31.37 17.76
N GLY A 269 -16.72 -30.30 17.93
CA GLY A 269 -18.12 -30.37 18.35
C GLY A 269 -19.02 -29.56 17.41
N GLY A 270 -19.96 -30.24 16.75
CA GLY A 270 -20.93 -29.63 15.84
C GLY A 270 -21.78 -30.67 15.10
N ASN A 271 -22.89 -30.23 14.48
CA ASN A 271 -23.76 -31.07 13.64
C ASN A 271 -23.18 -31.39 12.24
N GLY A 272 -21.87 -31.20 12.03
CA GLY A 272 -21.19 -31.41 10.74
C GLY A 272 -20.14 -32.52 10.80
N ASN A 273 -19.59 -32.91 9.64
CA ASN A 273 -18.46 -33.84 9.56
C ASN A 273 -17.17 -33.11 9.94
N GLY A 274 -16.70 -33.32 11.16
CA GLY A 274 -15.44 -32.77 11.66
C GLY A 274 -14.38 -33.84 11.92
N ASN A 275 -13.12 -33.54 11.64
CA ASN A 275 -11.98 -34.39 12.01
C ASN A 275 -11.20 -33.77 13.17
N ALA A 276 -10.95 -34.57 14.21
CA ALA A 276 -10.01 -34.26 15.27
C ALA A 276 -8.65 -34.89 14.92
N GLY A 277 -7.68 -34.07 14.53
CA GLY A 277 -6.35 -34.52 14.13
C GLY A 277 -5.26 -33.80 14.93
N GLY A 278 -4.58 -34.53 15.80
CA GLY A 278 -3.48 -33.99 16.62
C GLY A 278 -2.80 -35.07 17.46
N ASN A 279 -1.63 -34.74 18.03
CA ASN A 279 -0.85 -35.62 18.93
C ASN A 279 -1.45 -35.73 20.36
N GLY A 280 -2.68 -35.25 20.59
CA GLY A 280 -3.36 -35.25 21.89
C GLY A 280 -4.60 -36.15 21.93
N ASN A 281 -5.18 -36.32 23.12
CA ASN A 281 -6.46 -37.01 23.30
C ASN A 281 -7.61 -36.06 22.91
N GLY A 282 -8.12 -36.19 21.68
CA GLY A 282 -9.27 -35.43 21.20
C GLY A 282 -10.50 -36.30 21.00
N ASN A 283 -11.69 -35.78 21.32
CA ASN A 283 -12.97 -36.43 21.04
C ASN A 283 -13.68 -35.74 19.86
N ALA A 284 -14.19 -36.54 18.93
CA ALA A 284 -15.17 -36.12 17.93
C ALA A 284 -16.57 -36.37 18.53
N GLY A 285 -17.23 -35.32 19.01
CA GLY A 285 -18.55 -35.41 19.63
C GLY A 285 -19.55 -34.55 18.88
N GLY A 286 -20.27 -35.14 17.93
CA GLY A 286 -21.31 -34.47 17.15
C GLY A 286 -22.17 -35.47 16.38
N ASN A 287 -23.36 -35.06 15.93
CA ASN A 287 -24.30 -35.90 15.18
C ASN A 287 -23.86 -36.20 13.71
N GLY A 288 -22.62 -35.91 13.34
CA GLY A 288 -22.06 -36.13 12.00
C GLY A 288 -21.04 -37.27 11.95
N ASN A 289 -20.72 -37.76 10.75
CA ASN A 289 -19.68 -38.76 10.50
C ASN A 289 -18.29 -38.11 10.65
N GLY A 290 -17.79 -38.01 11.89
CA GLY A 290 -16.43 -37.56 12.19
C GLY A 290 -15.45 -38.72 12.32
N ASN A 291 -14.19 -38.52 11.90
CA ASN A 291 -13.11 -39.50 12.06
C ASN A 291 -12.10 -39.00 13.11
N ALA A 292 -11.79 -39.82 14.12
CA ALA A 292 -10.78 -39.53 15.13
C ALA A 292 -9.45 -40.21 14.74
N GLY A 293 -8.47 -39.43 14.28
CA GLY A 293 -7.21 -39.94 13.73
C GLY A 293 -5.97 -39.61 14.57
N GLY A 294 -6.09 -39.59 15.90
CA GLY A 294 -4.98 -39.25 16.80
C GLY A 294 -4.23 -40.48 17.31
N ASN A 295 -2.89 -40.39 17.43
CA ASN A 295 -2.03 -41.42 18.04
C ASN A 295 -2.12 -41.48 19.59
N GLY A 296 -3.22 -41.00 20.19
CA GLY A 296 -3.43 -40.94 21.64
C GLY A 296 -4.30 -42.08 22.16
N LYS A 297 -3.97 -42.62 23.36
CA LYS A 297 -4.73 -43.70 24.00
C LYS A 297 -6.13 -43.19 24.39
N GLY A 298 -7.15 -43.56 23.61
CA GLY A 298 -8.56 -43.28 23.90
C GLY A 298 -9.08 -44.17 25.03
N GLY A 299 -9.53 -43.57 26.13
CA GLY A 299 -10.24 -44.26 27.22
C GLY A 299 -11.76 -44.21 26.99
N HIS A 300 -12.42 -45.38 27.01
CA HIS A 300 -13.88 -45.51 27.03
C HIS A 300 -14.43 -45.16 28.43
N PRO A 301 -15.42 -44.26 28.58
CA PRO A 301 -16.26 -44.24 29.77
C PRO A 301 -17.38 -45.29 29.64
N ARG A 302 -17.65 -45.97 30.76
CA ARG A 302 -18.84 -46.80 30.98
C ARG A 302 -20.09 -45.93 31.15
#